data_AF-A0A5Q8BML2-F1
#
_entry.id   AF-A0A5Q8BML2-F1
#
_cell.length_a   1.000
_cell.length_b   1.000
_cell.length_c   1.000
_cell.angle_alpha   90.00
_cell.angle_beta   90.00
_cell.angle_gamma   90.00
#
_symmetry.space_group_name_H-M   'P 1'
#
loop_
_entity.id
_entity.type
_entity.pdbx_description
1 polymer ?
#
loop_
_entity_poly.entity_id
_entity_poly.type
_entity_poly.pdbx_seq_one_letter_code
_entity_poly.pdbx_strand_id
1 'polypeptide(L)'
;MTIKQIQKIKKMPGITSVQPYYTFLSYGLTKENVRQPVPKGSNFSLGGKSYHVDETFSIQPIYKSDLTKKYLYANGHPAKVGTNFIVSQDFLEKNHISTKSAIGKQVAFEVYIPYAQYLSESELPTNNKKKVAIDGNIYVQQPLAATITGVYASNYPYDRSEQGNAFFMDDASMTTLLHSAIRANTTSDQIFQGFKQKPFGYSALRLEAKSYNDMVSMTKTIKSSSGFYSVSSVAQNVASLNATVQKAKNGTRQIALLFIMASMIALIILFSMNNRQRLREVGILKAVGFTTKDVRRILFWNAMKYGCYCFGGAALLIVVAATIMALRLGVHFIAIILTAFITNLALSFGVTIFASLWPIRLISRKDPIDIIKA
;
A
#
# COMPACT_ATOMS: atom_id res chain seq x y z
N MET A 1 -0.34 -28.86 -6.02
CA MET A 1 0.48 -28.77 -7.26
C MET A 1 1.25 -30.07 -7.49
N THR A 2 1.55 -30.46 -8.73
CA THR A 2 2.37 -31.66 -9.02
C THR A 2 3.87 -31.36 -9.00
N ILE A 3 4.71 -32.36 -8.69
CA ILE A 3 6.18 -32.23 -8.67
C ILE A 3 6.73 -31.67 -9.99
N LYS A 4 6.20 -32.13 -11.13
CA LYS A 4 6.58 -31.63 -12.46
C LYS A 4 6.31 -30.13 -12.63
N GLN A 5 5.19 -29.63 -12.09
CA GLN A 5 4.84 -28.20 -12.14
C GLN A 5 5.82 -27.37 -11.30
N ILE A 6 6.15 -27.85 -10.09
CA ILE A 6 7.13 -27.21 -9.21
C ILE A 6 8.51 -27.14 -9.89
N GLN A 7 8.94 -28.22 -10.53
CA GLN A 7 10.21 -28.25 -11.27
C GLN A 7 10.23 -27.29 -12.47
N LYS A 8 9.10 -27.17 -13.19
CA LYS A 8 8.98 -26.20 -14.29
C LYS A 8 9.10 -24.77 -13.78
N ILE A 9 8.46 -24.45 -12.66
CA ILE A 9 8.56 -23.13 -12.02
C ILE A 9 10.00 -22.87 -11.57
N LYS A 10 10.66 -23.82 -10.90
CA LYS A 10 12.06 -23.68 -10.46
C LYS A 10 13.06 -23.34 -11.58
N LYS A 11 12.77 -23.75 -12.83
CA LYS A 11 13.62 -23.50 -14.00
C LYS A 11 13.34 -22.16 -14.70
N MET A 12 12.37 -21.38 -14.26
CA MET A 12 12.08 -20.08 -14.88
C MET A 12 13.20 -19.07 -14.59
N PRO A 13 13.56 -18.22 -15.58
CA PRO A 13 14.60 -17.22 -15.41
C PRO A 13 14.17 -16.16 -14.37
N GLY A 14 15.13 -15.65 -13.61
CA GLY A 14 14.90 -14.58 -12.63
C GLY A 14 14.46 -15.04 -11.23
N ILE A 15 14.28 -16.35 -11.01
CA ILE A 15 13.98 -16.92 -9.69
C ILE A 15 15.26 -17.16 -8.90
N THR A 16 15.26 -16.70 -7.65
CA THR A 16 16.32 -16.92 -6.66
C THR A 16 15.99 -18.09 -5.73
N SER A 17 14.72 -18.19 -5.31
CA SER A 17 14.27 -19.23 -4.38
C SER A 17 12.82 -19.64 -4.64
N VAL A 18 12.54 -20.94 -4.45
CA VAL A 18 11.19 -21.52 -4.50
C VAL A 18 10.98 -22.33 -3.24
N GLN A 19 10.06 -21.88 -2.40
CA GLN A 19 9.75 -22.50 -1.12
C GLN A 19 8.27 -22.86 -1.05
N PRO A 20 7.89 -24.02 -0.48
CA PRO A 20 6.50 -24.31 -0.19
C PRO A 20 5.90 -23.25 0.72
N TYR A 21 4.62 -22.97 0.53
CA TYR A 21 3.83 -22.15 1.44
C TYR A 21 2.63 -22.96 1.93
N TYR A 22 2.47 -22.99 3.24
CA TYR A 22 1.36 -23.61 3.95
C TYR A 22 1.21 -22.90 5.29
N THR A 23 0.00 -22.96 5.85
CA THR A 23 -0.33 -22.34 7.13
C THR A 23 -0.76 -23.39 8.12
N PHE A 24 -0.56 -23.11 9.40
CA PHE A 24 -1.26 -23.84 10.45
C PHE A 24 -2.42 -22.99 10.94
N LEU A 25 -3.48 -23.63 11.43
CA LEU A 25 -4.70 -22.95 11.82
C LEU A 25 -4.95 -23.10 13.31
N SER A 26 -5.64 -22.13 13.92
CA SER A 26 -6.15 -22.27 15.29
C SER A 26 -7.33 -23.24 15.38
N TYR A 27 -7.97 -23.53 14.25
CA TYR A 27 -8.99 -24.56 14.14
C TYR A 27 -8.96 -25.21 12.74
N GLY A 28 -9.01 -26.53 12.70
CA GLY A 28 -9.06 -27.33 11.48
C GLY A 28 -9.88 -28.59 11.66
N LEU A 29 -10.36 -29.16 10.55
CA LEU A 29 -11.15 -30.40 10.58
C LEU A 29 -10.25 -31.61 10.87
N THR A 30 -10.58 -32.35 11.93
CA THR A 30 -9.94 -33.59 12.37
C THR A 30 -10.94 -34.74 12.31
N LYS A 31 -10.48 -35.97 12.61
CA LYS A 31 -11.36 -37.14 12.68
C LYS A 31 -12.41 -37.00 13.78
N GLU A 32 -12.04 -36.38 14.89
CA GLU A 32 -12.83 -36.27 16.11
C GLU A 32 -13.87 -35.14 16.02
N ASN A 33 -13.54 -34.04 15.34
CA ASN A 33 -14.36 -32.83 15.34
C ASN A 33 -15.21 -32.63 14.07
N VAL A 34 -15.12 -33.51 13.06
CA VAL A 34 -15.81 -33.34 11.76
C VAL A 34 -17.33 -33.20 11.86
N ARG A 35 -17.94 -33.76 12.91
CA ARG A 35 -19.40 -33.66 13.16
C ARG A 35 -19.75 -32.54 14.15
N GLN A 36 -18.77 -31.83 14.67
CA GLN A 36 -18.96 -30.75 15.63
C GLN A 36 -19.07 -29.40 14.91
N PRO A 37 -19.85 -28.45 15.43
CA PRO A 37 -19.87 -27.10 14.88
C PRO A 37 -18.50 -26.44 15.04
N VAL A 38 -18.12 -25.65 14.03
CA VAL A 38 -16.91 -24.81 14.10
C VAL A 38 -17.03 -23.87 15.30
N PRO A 39 -16.06 -23.85 16.23
CA PRO A 39 -16.11 -23.02 17.41
C PRO A 39 -16.07 -21.54 17.03
N LYS A 40 -16.82 -20.72 17.76
CA LYS A 40 -16.82 -19.25 17.63
C LYS A 40 -15.62 -18.64 18.38
N GLY A 41 -14.41 -19.07 18.01
CA GLY A 41 -13.19 -18.55 18.60
C GLY A 41 -12.21 -19.61 19.10
N SER A 42 -11.04 -19.14 19.52
CA SER A 42 -9.93 -19.97 19.99
C SER A 42 -9.27 -19.35 21.23
N ASN A 43 -8.84 -20.21 22.15
CA ASN A 43 -8.16 -19.78 23.37
C ASN A 43 -6.65 -19.92 23.20
N PHE A 44 -5.89 -18.95 23.72
CA PHE A 44 -4.44 -19.07 23.83
C PHE A 44 -3.94 -18.49 25.16
N SER A 45 -2.83 -19.02 25.66
CA SER A 45 -2.16 -18.49 26.85
C SER A 45 -0.98 -17.62 26.44
N LEU A 46 -0.83 -16.45 27.07
CA LEU A 46 0.30 -15.55 26.89
C LEU A 46 0.87 -15.14 28.25
N GLY A 47 2.07 -15.63 28.55
CA GLY A 47 2.75 -15.44 29.83
C GLY A 47 1.89 -15.86 31.02
N GLY A 48 1.19 -16.99 30.89
CA GLY A 48 0.35 -17.57 31.94
C GLY A 48 -1.06 -16.99 32.04
N LYS A 49 -1.41 -15.95 31.26
CA LYS A 49 -2.78 -15.43 31.18
C LYS A 49 -3.50 -16.01 29.96
N SER A 50 -4.72 -16.52 30.16
CA SER A 50 -5.57 -17.03 29.09
C SER A 50 -6.30 -15.87 28.39
N TYR A 51 -6.32 -15.91 27.06
CA TYR A 51 -6.99 -14.97 26.18
C TYR A 51 -7.96 -15.73 25.27
N HIS A 52 -9.17 -15.19 25.08
CA HIS A 52 -10.14 -15.68 24.12
C HIS A 52 -10.10 -14.79 22.88
N VAL A 53 -10.10 -15.41 21.69
CA VAL A 53 -10.12 -14.73 20.40
C VAL A 53 -11.38 -15.17 19.67
N ASP A 54 -12.22 -14.23 19.28
CA ASP A 54 -13.53 -14.53 18.68
C ASP A 54 -13.43 -15.16 17.27
N GLU A 55 -12.27 -15.05 16.62
CA GLU A 55 -12.02 -15.53 15.27
C GLU A 55 -10.91 -16.58 15.22
N THR A 56 -10.99 -17.44 14.21
CA THR A 56 -9.90 -18.35 13.87
C THR A 56 -8.75 -17.59 13.24
N PHE A 57 -7.53 -18.02 13.53
CA PHE A 57 -6.32 -17.37 13.05
C PHE A 57 -5.35 -18.36 12.42
N SER A 58 -4.38 -17.82 11.68
CA SER A 58 -3.33 -18.58 11.05
C SER A 58 -1.96 -18.34 11.68
N ILE A 59 -1.12 -19.36 11.54
CA ILE A 59 0.31 -19.32 11.78
C ILE A 59 0.99 -19.46 10.42
N GLN A 60 1.86 -18.49 10.09
CA GLN A 60 2.50 -18.44 8.78
C GLN A 60 4.01 -18.64 8.86
N PRO A 61 4.62 -19.20 7.80
CA PRO A 61 6.06 -19.33 7.71
C PRO A 61 6.72 -17.97 7.48
N ILE A 62 7.77 -17.73 8.24
CA ILE A 62 8.73 -16.65 8.04
C ILE A 62 9.92 -17.23 7.31
N TYR A 63 10.29 -16.58 6.22
CA TYR A 63 11.43 -16.99 5.42
C TYR A 63 12.65 -16.18 5.81
N LYS A 64 13.85 -16.77 5.68
CA LYS A 64 15.12 -16.14 6.07
C LYS A 64 15.34 -14.75 5.46
N SER A 65 14.91 -14.53 4.22
CA SER A 65 14.99 -13.23 3.54
C SER A 65 14.13 -12.15 4.18
N ASP A 66 13.06 -12.54 4.89
CA ASP A 66 12.12 -11.63 5.54
C ASP A 66 12.52 -11.33 6.98
N LEU A 67 13.34 -12.20 7.60
CA LEU A 67 13.93 -11.95 8.92
C LEU A 67 14.81 -10.70 8.92
N THR A 68 15.60 -10.45 7.89
CA THR A 68 16.56 -9.31 7.86
C THR A 68 15.92 -7.94 7.58
N LYS A 69 14.64 -7.92 7.17
CA LYS A 69 13.94 -6.70 6.74
C LYS A 69 13.37 -5.94 7.93
N LYS A 70 14.18 -5.07 8.54
CA LYS A 70 13.81 -4.27 9.72
C LYS A 70 12.49 -3.50 9.58
N TYR A 71 12.17 -3.02 8.37
CA TYR A 71 10.96 -2.24 8.10
C TYR A 71 9.64 -3.03 8.25
N LEU A 72 9.70 -4.35 8.37
CA LEU A 72 8.51 -5.18 8.63
C LEU A 72 8.13 -5.21 10.11
N TYR A 73 9.03 -4.80 11.01
CA TYR A 73 8.86 -4.92 12.45
C TYR A 73 8.51 -3.57 13.08
N ALA A 74 7.45 -3.54 13.89
CA ALA A 74 7.14 -2.38 14.72
C ALA A 74 8.02 -2.37 15.99
N ASN A 75 8.07 -3.50 16.68
CA ASN A 75 8.77 -3.66 17.96
C ASN A 75 9.45 -5.02 18.06
N GLY A 76 10.67 -5.05 18.60
CA GLY A 76 11.46 -6.28 18.70
C GLY A 76 11.93 -6.79 17.33
N HIS A 77 12.90 -7.69 17.34
CA HIS A 77 13.40 -8.31 16.12
C HIS A 77 13.91 -9.71 16.45
N PRO A 78 13.57 -10.73 15.64
CA PRO A 78 14.15 -12.05 15.80
C PRO A 78 15.65 -11.98 15.51
N ALA A 79 16.49 -12.16 16.53
CA ALA A 79 17.95 -12.12 16.35
C ALA A 79 18.46 -13.30 15.49
N LYS A 80 17.75 -14.45 15.50
CA LYS A 80 18.12 -15.68 14.77
C LYS A 80 16.88 -16.49 14.37
N VAL A 81 17.04 -17.29 13.32
CA VAL A 81 16.18 -18.43 12.94
C VAL A 81 16.03 -19.37 14.15
N GLY A 82 14.80 -19.70 14.54
CA GLY A 82 14.53 -20.56 15.71
C GLY A 82 13.05 -20.85 15.92
N THR A 83 12.71 -21.45 17.07
CA THR A 83 11.34 -21.81 17.46
C THR A 83 10.51 -20.62 17.95
N ASN A 84 11.04 -19.41 17.88
CA ASN A 84 10.37 -18.21 18.38
C ASN A 84 9.20 -17.80 17.47
N PHE A 85 8.19 -17.19 18.08
CA PHE A 85 7.09 -16.57 17.36
C PHE A 85 7.31 -15.08 17.14
N ILE A 86 6.74 -14.61 16.04
CA ILE A 86 6.42 -13.21 15.81
C ILE A 86 4.91 -13.10 15.76
N VAL A 87 4.38 -11.99 16.26
CA VAL A 87 2.94 -11.74 16.30
C VAL A 87 2.60 -10.51 15.46
N SER A 88 1.43 -10.50 14.83
CA SER A 88 0.93 -9.32 14.13
C SER A 88 0.51 -8.23 15.13
N GLN A 89 0.87 -6.98 14.86
CA GLN A 89 0.36 -5.84 15.61
C GLN A 89 -1.18 -5.75 15.52
N ASP A 90 -1.75 -5.98 14.34
CA ASP A 90 -3.21 -5.92 14.13
C ASP A 90 -3.94 -6.97 14.99
N PHE A 91 -3.36 -8.15 15.12
CA PHE A 91 -3.91 -9.20 15.97
C PHE A 91 -3.87 -8.81 17.45
N LEU A 92 -2.76 -8.23 17.91
CA LEU A 92 -2.66 -7.76 19.29
C LEU A 92 -3.64 -6.62 19.57
N GLU A 93 -3.74 -5.64 18.68
CA GLU A 93 -4.63 -4.49 18.83
C GLU A 93 -6.11 -4.90 18.83
N LYS A 94 -6.50 -5.80 17.90
CA LYS A 94 -7.86 -6.35 17.82
C LYS A 94 -8.28 -7.07 19.10
N ASN A 95 -7.33 -7.72 19.78
CA ASN A 95 -7.58 -8.45 21.02
C ASN A 95 -7.24 -7.63 22.29
N HIS A 96 -7.03 -6.31 22.16
CA HIS A 96 -6.71 -5.40 23.27
C HIS A 96 -5.45 -5.80 24.07
N ILE A 97 -4.45 -6.38 23.41
CA ILE A 97 -3.18 -6.80 24.00
C ILE A 97 -2.10 -5.76 23.69
N SER A 98 -1.38 -5.29 24.71
CA SER A 98 -0.27 -4.35 24.51
C SER A 98 0.93 -5.01 23.82
N THR A 99 1.43 -4.39 22.75
CA THR A 99 2.61 -4.83 21.98
C THR A 99 3.85 -5.00 22.85
N LYS A 100 4.10 -4.07 23.79
CA LYS A 100 5.23 -4.14 24.72
C LYS A 100 5.10 -5.28 25.74
N SER A 101 3.87 -5.63 26.13
CA SER A 101 3.63 -6.70 27.11
C SER A 101 3.76 -8.10 26.50
N ALA A 102 3.56 -8.23 25.20
CA ALA A 102 3.64 -9.52 24.49
C ALA A 102 5.09 -9.99 24.26
N ILE A 103 6.02 -9.06 24.05
CA ILE A 103 7.43 -9.39 23.75
C ILE A 103 8.10 -10.05 24.96
N GLY A 104 8.83 -11.13 24.72
CA GLY A 104 9.55 -11.90 25.73
C GLY A 104 8.68 -12.89 26.52
N LYS A 105 7.36 -12.90 26.29
CA LYS A 105 6.45 -13.87 26.93
C LYS A 105 6.31 -15.14 26.11
N GLN A 106 6.12 -16.26 26.80
CA GLN A 106 5.76 -17.53 26.18
C GLN A 106 4.28 -17.50 25.79
N VAL A 107 3.99 -17.84 24.55
CA VAL A 107 2.64 -18.11 24.06
C VAL A 107 2.45 -19.61 23.95
N ALA A 108 1.29 -20.12 24.34
CA ALA A 108 0.94 -21.53 24.24
C ALA A 108 -0.51 -21.69 23.77
N PHE A 109 -0.73 -22.52 22.76
CA PHE A 109 -2.05 -22.84 22.22
C PHE A 109 -2.04 -24.16 21.46
N GLU A 110 -3.24 -24.65 21.18
CA GLU A 110 -3.45 -25.81 20.33
C GLU A 110 -3.46 -25.38 18.87
N VAL A 111 -2.65 -26.04 18.05
CA VAL A 111 -2.57 -25.76 16.62
C VAL A 111 -3.02 -26.97 15.80
N TYR A 112 -3.65 -26.70 14.68
CA TYR A 112 -4.08 -27.70 13.71
C TYR A 112 -3.09 -27.73 12.55
N ILE A 113 -2.37 -28.85 12.43
CA ILE A 113 -1.34 -29.07 11.41
C ILE A 113 -1.91 -30.00 10.32
N PRO A 114 -1.89 -29.61 9.04
CA PRO A 114 -2.43 -30.44 7.97
C PRO A 114 -1.51 -31.63 7.69
N TYR A 115 -2.07 -32.83 7.51
CA TYR A 115 -1.28 -34.03 7.17
C TYR A 115 -1.87 -34.86 6.03
N ALA A 116 -3.15 -34.70 5.72
CA ALA A 116 -3.82 -35.36 4.60
C ALA A 116 -4.82 -34.41 3.91
N GLN A 117 -5.34 -34.83 2.76
CA GLN A 117 -6.41 -34.11 2.05
C GLN A 117 -7.53 -35.08 1.70
N TYR A 118 -8.78 -34.68 1.97
CA TYR A 118 -9.94 -35.35 1.42
C TYR A 118 -10.30 -34.76 0.06
N LEU A 119 -10.78 -35.63 -0.82
CA LEU A 119 -11.18 -35.29 -2.18
C LEU A 119 -12.70 -35.25 -2.25
N SER A 120 -13.22 -34.15 -2.76
CA SER A 120 -14.65 -33.95 -2.91
C SER A 120 -14.95 -33.13 -4.17
N GLU A 121 -16.08 -33.42 -4.80
CA GLU A 121 -16.55 -32.68 -5.96
C GLU A 121 -17.96 -32.17 -5.66
N SER A 122 -18.24 -30.92 -6.03
CA SER A 122 -19.55 -30.29 -5.90
C SER A 122 -19.98 -29.70 -7.23
N GLU A 123 -21.28 -29.75 -7.52
CA GLU A 123 -21.85 -29.11 -8.69
C GLU A 123 -22.03 -27.61 -8.43
N LEU A 124 -21.65 -26.79 -9.40
CA LEU A 124 -21.86 -25.35 -9.30
C LEU A 124 -23.36 -25.04 -9.22
N PRO A 125 -23.83 -24.22 -8.26
CA PRO A 125 -25.24 -23.85 -8.14
C PRO A 125 -25.82 -23.19 -9.39
N THR A 126 -24.96 -22.58 -10.20
CA THR A 126 -25.32 -21.86 -11.43
C THR A 126 -25.25 -22.72 -12.69
N ASN A 127 -24.66 -23.92 -12.64
CA ASN A 127 -24.56 -24.82 -13.79
C ASN A 127 -24.30 -26.27 -13.35
N ASN A 128 -25.39 -27.05 -13.24
CA ASN A 128 -25.39 -28.45 -12.81
C ASN A 128 -24.56 -29.41 -13.70
N LYS A 129 -23.99 -28.93 -14.82
CA LYS A 129 -23.08 -29.73 -15.67
C LYS A 129 -21.60 -29.55 -15.30
N LYS A 130 -21.27 -28.57 -14.47
CA LYS A 130 -19.87 -28.24 -14.14
C LYS A 130 -19.58 -28.61 -12.68
N LYS A 131 -18.86 -29.71 -12.51
CA LYS A 131 -18.31 -30.14 -11.22
C LYS A 131 -17.05 -29.35 -10.89
N VAL A 132 -16.91 -28.98 -9.61
CA VAL A 132 -15.76 -28.26 -9.07
C VAL A 132 -15.21 -29.06 -7.90
N ALA A 133 -13.90 -29.24 -7.88
CA ALA A 133 -13.22 -29.86 -6.75
C ALA A 133 -13.31 -28.95 -5.52
N ILE A 134 -13.82 -29.48 -4.42
CA ILE A 134 -13.93 -28.85 -3.10
C ILE A 134 -13.11 -29.65 -2.09
N ASP A 135 -11.88 -30.00 -2.50
CA ASP A 135 -10.91 -30.69 -1.67
C ASP A 135 -10.63 -29.89 -0.38
N GLY A 136 -10.42 -30.58 0.73
CA GLY A 136 -10.05 -29.94 2.00
C GLY A 136 -8.92 -30.66 2.72
N ASN A 137 -8.19 -29.90 3.54
CA ASN A 137 -7.14 -30.45 4.39
C ASN A 137 -7.74 -31.14 5.62
N ILE A 138 -7.10 -32.23 6.02
CA ILE A 138 -7.34 -32.92 7.29
C ILE A 138 -6.18 -32.58 8.22
N TYR A 139 -6.52 -32.20 9.44
CA TYR A 139 -5.59 -31.69 10.43
C TYR A 139 -5.43 -32.66 11.60
N VAL A 140 -4.28 -32.59 12.24
CA VAL A 140 -4.03 -33.17 13.57
C VAL A 140 -3.81 -32.03 14.55
N GLN A 141 -4.38 -32.17 15.74
CA GLN A 141 -4.22 -31.21 16.81
C GLN A 141 -2.89 -31.47 17.54
N GLN A 142 -2.10 -30.42 17.77
CA GLN A 142 -0.84 -30.51 18.49
C GLN A 142 -0.64 -29.29 19.39
N PRO A 143 -0.21 -29.46 20.66
CA PRO A 143 0.15 -28.34 21.51
C PRO A 143 1.42 -27.65 20.99
N LEU A 144 1.40 -26.32 20.92
CA LEU A 144 2.55 -25.53 20.49
C LEU A 144 2.80 -24.39 21.49
N ALA A 145 4.03 -24.30 21.97
CA ALA A 145 4.45 -23.26 22.90
C ALA A 145 5.80 -22.68 22.52
N ALA A 146 5.89 -21.35 22.44
CA ALA A 146 7.15 -20.66 22.13
C ALA A 146 7.14 -19.19 22.59
N THR A 147 8.32 -18.57 22.62
CA THR A 147 8.47 -17.18 23.07
C THR A 147 8.23 -16.20 21.92
N ILE A 148 7.48 -15.12 22.20
CA ILE A 148 7.30 -14.01 21.25
C ILE A 148 8.54 -13.12 21.27
N THR A 149 9.22 -12.97 20.13
CA THR A 149 10.47 -12.20 20.03
C THR A 149 10.34 -10.90 19.25
N GLY A 150 9.25 -10.72 18.52
CA GLY A 150 8.99 -9.52 17.74
C GLY A 150 7.52 -9.37 17.37
N VAL A 151 7.20 -8.16 16.91
CA VAL A 151 5.86 -7.77 16.47
C VAL A 151 5.98 -7.21 15.05
N TYR A 152 5.26 -7.81 14.11
CA TYR A 152 5.13 -7.24 12.77
C TYR A 152 4.24 -6.01 12.81
N ALA A 153 4.66 -4.97 12.10
CA ALA A 153 3.88 -3.75 11.96
C ALA A 153 2.57 -4.00 11.22
N SER A 154 1.54 -3.21 11.52
CA SER A 154 0.22 -3.25 10.86
C SER A 154 0.27 -3.09 9.33
N ASN A 155 1.38 -2.57 8.79
CA ASN A 155 1.59 -2.46 7.36
C ASN A 155 2.24 -3.72 6.74
N TYR A 156 2.27 -4.85 7.45
CA TYR A 156 2.82 -6.10 6.95
C TYR A 156 2.11 -6.49 5.65
N PRO A 157 2.79 -6.43 4.50
CA PRO A 157 2.11 -6.37 3.20
C PRO A 157 1.70 -7.75 2.67
N TYR A 158 1.90 -8.81 3.46
CA TYR A 158 1.73 -10.19 3.04
C TYR A 158 0.52 -10.82 3.73
N ASP A 159 -0.65 -10.56 3.18
CA ASP A 159 -1.84 -11.31 3.54
C ASP A 159 -1.95 -12.56 2.64
N ARG A 160 -1.45 -13.69 3.16
CA ARG A 160 -1.28 -14.94 2.40
C ARG A 160 -2.19 -16.06 2.89
N SER A 161 -3.00 -15.81 3.91
CA SER A 161 -3.90 -16.77 4.54
C SER A 161 -5.35 -16.32 4.35
N GLU A 162 -6.27 -17.28 4.21
CA GLU A 162 -7.71 -17.00 4.25
C GLU A 162 -8.19 -16.62 5.66
N GLN A 163 -7.46 -17.06 6.68
CA GLN A 163 -7.67 -16.72 8.08
C GLN A 163 -6.75 -15.57 8.50
N GLY A 164 -7.19 -14.75 9.46
CA GLY A 164 -6.44 -13.60 9.95
C GLY A 164 -5.00 -13.94 10.36
N ASN A 165 -4.09 -13.00 10.08
CA ASN A 165 -2.66 -13.15 10.37
C ASN A 165 -2.40 -12.90 11.86
N ALA A 166 -2.20 -13.95 12.64
CA ALA A 166 -1.90 -13.82 14.07
C ALA A 166 -0.43 -14.04 14.36
N PHE A 167 0.07 -15.25 14.10
CA PHE A 167 1.41 -15.67 14.49
C PHE A 167 2.25 -16.06 13.28
N PHE A 168 3.56 -16.00 13.47
CA PHE A 168 4.53 -16.27 12.44
C PHE A 168 5.71 -17.03 13.03
N MET A 169 6.11 -18.12 12.38
CA MET A 169 7.16 -19.03 12.83
C MET A 169 8.16 -19.27 11.71
N ASP A 170 9.42 -19.56 12.04
CA ASP A 170 10.41 -19.91 11.03
C ASP A 170 9.97 -21.11 10.16
N ASP A 171 10.17 -20.96 8.84
CA ASP A 171 9.84 -21.96 7.81
C ASP A 171 10.46 -23.35 8.09
N ALA A 172 11.71 -23.42 8.58
CA ALA A 172 12.37 -24.69 8.85
C ALA A 172 11.76 -25.40 10.06
N SER A 173 11.45 -24.65 11.13
CA SER A 173 10.72 -25.16 12.30
C SER A 173 9.34 -25.68 11.88
N MET A 174 8.62 -24.90 11.09
CA MET A 174 7.30 -25.24 10.57
C MET A 174 7.33 -26.50 9.68
N THR A 175 8.36 -26.64 8.84
CA THR A 175 8.59 -27.83 8.00
C THR A 175 8.84 -29.07 8.84
N THR A 176 9.61 -28.94 9.92
CA THR A 176 9.93 -30.06 10.81
C THR A 176 8.67 -30.55 11.52
N LEU A 177 7.81 -29.65 11.99
CA LEU A 177 6.53 -29.98 12.60
C LEU A 177 5.58 -30.66 11.61
N LEU A 178 5.46 -30.10 10.40
CA LEU A 178 4.65 -30.68 9.33
C LEU A 178 5.09 -32.12 8.99
N HIS A 179 6.38 -32.34 8.74
CA HIS A 179 6.89 -33.68 8.42
C HIS A 179 6.77 -34.66 9.58
N SER A 180 6.82 -34.17 10.82
CA SER A 180 6.59 -35.01 11.99
C SER A 180 5.12 -35.41 12.12
N ALA A 181 4.19 -34.47 11.89
CA ALA A 181 2.76 -34.75 11.83
C ALA A 181 2.39 -35.75 10.71
N ILE A 182 2.98 -35.58 9.52
CA ILE A 182 2.76 -36.50 8.39
C ILE A 182 3.33 -37.90 8.67
N ARG A 183 4.49 -38.01 9.33
CA ARG A 183 5.08 -39.32 9.67
C ARG A 183 4.32 -40.04 10.77
N ALA A 184 3.81 -39.30 11.75
CA ALA A 184 3.08 -39.86 12.89
C ALA A 184 1.66 -40.33 12.51
N ASN A 185 1.07 -39.77 11.45
CA ASN A 185 -0.31 -40.06 11.06
C ASN A 185 -0.33 -40.74 9.68
N THR A 186 -0.70 -42.02 9.62
CA THR A 186 -0.80 -42.77 8.37
C THR A 186 -2.11 -42.46 7.64
N THR A 187 -2.05 -42.32 6.30
CA THR A 187 -3.22 -42.16 5.42
C THR A 187 -3.86 -43.48 5.02
N SER A 188 -3.60 -44.58 5.75
CA SER A 188 -4.06 -45.92 5.39
C SER A 188 -5.57 -46.11 5.60
N ASP A 189 -6.14 -45.44 6.61
CA ASP A 189 -7.54 -45.56 6.94
C ASP A 189 -8.34 -44.38 6.38
N GLN A 190 -9.55 -44.62 5.86
CA GLN A 190 -10.46 -43.54 5.48
C GLN A 190 -10.93 -42.79 6.74
N ILE A 191 -10.34 -41.61 6.95
CA ILE A 191 -10.69 -40.71 8.07
C ILE A 191 -12.15 -40.21 7.97
N PHE A 192 -12.61 -39.89 6.75
CA PHE A 192 -13.98 -39.45 6.47
C PHE A 192 -14.66 -40.46 5.55
N GLN A 193 -15.69 -41.13 6.05
CA GLN A 193 -16.43 -42.12 5.27
C GLN A 193 -17.08 -41.47 4.04
N GLY A 194 -16.93 -42.12 2.88
CA GLY A 194 -17.47 -41.63 1.60
C GLY A 194 -16.57 -40.68 0.81
N PHE A 195 -15.48 -40.17 1.41
CA PHE A 195 -14.51 -39.32 0.71
C PHE A 195 -13.23 -40.08 0.38
N LYS A 196 -12.75 -39.94 -0.86
CA LYS A 196 -11.41 -40.39 -1.23
C LYS A 196 -10.37 -39.52 -0.53
N GLN A 197 -9.18 -40.06 -0.28
CA GLN A 197 -8.12 -39.34 0.42
C GLN A 197 -6.80 -39.42 -0.34
N LYS A 198 -5.98 -38.39 -0.20
CA LYS A 198 -4.62 -38.33 -0.71
C LYS A 198 -3.67 -37.77 0.35
N PRO A 199 -2.36 -38.09 0.26
CA PRO A 199 -1.34 -37.45 1.09
C PRO A 199 -1.36 -35.92 0.93
N PHE A 200 -1.00 -35.20 1.99
CA PHE A 200 -0.92 -33.75 1.93
C PHE A 200 0.02 -33.28 0.81
N GLY A 201 -0.47 -32.32 0.02
CA GLY A 201 0.29 -31.71 -1.06
C GLY A 201 0.29 -30.20 -0.92
N TYR A 202 1.40 -29.56 -1.31
CA TYR A 202 1.51 -28.12 -1.28
C TYR A 202 0.54 -27.47 -2.27
N SER A 203 -0.29 -26.56 -1.75
CA SER A 203 -1.26 -25.77 -2.53
C SER A 203 -0.70 -24.43 -2.99
N ALA A 204 0.33 -23.92 -2.32
CA ALA A 204 0.95 -22.63 -2.62
C ALA A 204 2.48 -22.72 -2.60
N LEU A 205 3.12 -21.83 -3.37
CA LEU A 205 4.57 -21.66 -3.41
C LEU A 205 4.89 -20.18 -3.24
N ARG A 206 5.92 -19.91 -2.43
CA ARG A 206 6.59 -18.62 -2.40
C ARG A 206 7.72 -18.61 -3.42
N LEU A 207 7.71 -17.59 -4.26
CA LEU A 207 8.75 -17.34 -5.25
C LEU A 207 9.48 -16.05 -4.90
N GLU A 208 10.81 -16.12 -4.89
CA GLU A 208 11.68 -14.96 -4.72
C GLU A 208 12.32 -14.62 -6.07
N ALA A 209 12.16 -13.38 -6.51
CA ALA A 209 12.73 -12.88 -7.76
C ALA A 209 14.01 -12.07 -7.48
N LYS A 210 14.96 -12.07 -8.42
CA LYS A 210 16.21 -11.30 -8.32
C LYS A 210 15.98 -9.79 -8.30
N SER A 211 15.03 -9.31 -9.09
CA SER A 211 14.70 -7.89 -9.20
C SER A 211 13.19 -7.64 -9.29
N TYR A 212 12.79 -6.38 -9.13
CA TYR A 212 11.40 -5.96 -9.34
C TYR A 212 10.92 -6.26 -10.78
N ASN A 213 11.76 -6.03 -11.78
CA ASN A 213 11.43 -6.28 -13.18
C ASN A 213 11.26 -7.78 -13.47
N ASP A 214 12.08 -8.62 -12.85
CA ASP A 214 11.94 -10.07 -12.93
C ASP A 214 10.63 -10.52 -12.26
N MET A 215 10.25 -9.92 -11.12
CA MET A 215 8.99 -10.22 -10.45
C MET A 215 7.77 -9.89 -11.32
N VAL A 216 7.79 -8.75 -12.02
CA VAL A 216 6.72 -8.33 -12.96
C VAL A 216 6.64 -9.33 -14.12
N SER A 217 7.78 -9.65 -14.73
CA SER A 217 7.88 -10.54 -15.89
C SER A 217 7.47 -11.97 -15.55
N MET A 218 7.94 -12.48 -14.42
CA MET A 218 7.59 -13.80 -13.89
C MET A 218 6.10 -13.90 -13.58
N THR A 219 5.54 -12.91 -12.87
CA THR A 219 4.10 -12.86 -12.57
C THR A 219 3.26 -12.92 -13.85
N LYS A 220 3.63 -12.14 -14.87
CA LYS A 220 2.94 -12.15 -16.17
C LYS A 220 3.04 -13.52 -16.84
N THR A 221 4.25 -14.11 -16.84
CA THR A 221 4.52 -15.42 -17.43
C THR A 221 3.69 -16.52 -16.76
N ILE A 222 3.67 -16.59 -15.42
CA ILE A 222 2.91 -17.60 -14.68
C ILE A 222 1.41 -17.46 -14.95
N LYS A 223 0.86 -16.23 -14.87
CA LYS A 223 -0.54 -15.95 -15.18
C LYS A 223 -0.92 -16.36 -16.62
N SER A 224 -0.03 -16.10 -17.59
CA SER A 224 -0.27 -16.48 -18.98
C SER A 224 -0.12 -17.99 -19.25
N SER A 225 0.69 -18.69 -18.46
CA SER A 225 0.99 -20.11 -18.69
C SER A 225 -0.15 -21.05 -18.28
N SER A 226 -1.04 -20.61 -17.38
CA SER A 226 -2.21 -21.37 -16.97
C SER A 226 -3.19 -20.51 -16.17
N GLY A 227 -4.49 -20.60 -16.47
CA GLY A 227 -5.55 -19.96 -15.69
C GLY A 227 -5.84 -20.61 -14.33
N PHE A 228 -5.12 -21.68 -13.97
CA PHE A 228 -5.32 -22.44 -12.73
C PHE A 228 -4.53 -21.90 -11.53
N TYR A 229 -3.58 -20.99 -11.72
CA TYR A 229 -2.78 -20.42 -10.63
C TYR A 229 -3.24 -19.01 -10.28
N SER A 230 -3.54 -18.77 -9.00
CA SER A 230 -3.62 -17.43 -8.45
C SER A 230 -2.20 -16.96 -8.09
N VAL A 231 -1.80 -15.81 -8.64
CA VAL A 231 -0.47 -15.22 -8.39
C VAL A 231 -0.66 -13.86 -7.73
N SER A 232 -0.35 -13.79 -6.43
CA SER A 232 -0.23 -12.54 -5.68
C SER A 232 1.25 -12.15 -5.57
N SER A 233 1.58 -10.89 -5.86
CA SER A 233 2.97 -10.41 -5.87
C SER A 233 3.06 -8.97 -5.39
N VAL A 234 4.16 -8.61 -4.74
CA VAL A 234 4.41 -7.22 -4.29
C VAL A 234 4.42 -6.26 -5.47
N ALA A 235 4.92 -6.69 -6.63
CA ALA A 235 4.92 -5.87 -7.83
C ALA A 235 3.52 -5.49 -8.32
N GLN A 236 2.52 -6.39 -8.20
CA GLN A 236 1.13 -6.04 -8.50
C GLN A 236 0.58 -4.99 -7.54
N ASN A 237 0.90 -5.09 -6.24
CA ASN A 237 0.48 -4.11 -5.23
C ASN A 237 1.13 -2.73 -5.46
N VAL A 238 2.41 -2.70 -5.85
CA VAL A 238 3.10 -1.45 -6.20
C VAL A 238 2.54 -0.85 -7.49
N ALA A 239 2.26 -1.67 -8.50
CA ALA A 239 1.67 -1.19 -9.75
C ALA A 239 0.26 -0.63 -9.55
N SER A 240 -0.59 -1.30 -8.76
CA SER A 240 -1.92 -0.80 -8.42
C SER A 240 -1.85 0.46 -7.56
N LEU A 241 -0.94 0.53 -6.59
CA LEU A 241 -0.69 1.73 -5.79
C LEU A 241 -0.23 2.89 -6.68
N ASN A 242 0.72 2.66 -7.58
CA ASN A 242 1.16 3.68 -8.54
C ASN A 242 0.01 4.16 -9.43
N ALA A 243 -0.84 3.25 -9.92
CA ALA A 243 -2.01 3.63 -10.69
C ALA A 243 -3.00 4.48 -9.87
N THR A 244 -3.24 4.13 -8.61
CA THR A 244 -4.09 4.91 -7.69
C THR A 244 -3.48 6.29 -7.39
N VAL A 245 -2.17 6.36 -7.11
CA VAL A 245 -1.46 7.63 -6.90
C VAL A 245 -1.51 8.50 -8.15
N GLN A 246 -1.35 7.93 -9.35
CA GLN A 246 -1.47 8.69 -10.60
C GLN A 246 -2.89 9.21 -10.85
N LYS A 247 -3.92 8.40 -10.55
CA LYS A 247 -5.32 8.85 -10.61
C LYS A 247 -5.58 9.99 -9.63
N ALA A 248 -5.14 9.86 -8.38
CA ALA A 248 -5.26 10.91 -7.38
C ALA A 248 -4.52 12.19 -7.81
N LYS A 249 -3.27 12.05 -8.30
CA LYS A 249 -2.47 13.17 -8.83
C LYS A 249 -3.17 13.90 -9.97
N ASN A 250 -3.75 13.16 -10.92
CA ASN A 250 -4.50 13.77 -12.03
C ASN A 250 -5.77 14.48 -11.53
N GLY A 251 -6.50 13.89 -10.58
CA GLY A 251 -7.66 14.53 -9.95
C GLY A 251 -7.28 15.84 -9.24
N THR A 252 -6.24 15.83 -8.40
CA THR A 252 -5.75 17.06 -7.74
C THR A 252 -5.28 18.10 -8.76
N ARG A 253 -4.64 17.70 -9.85
CA ARG A 253 -4.20 18.62 -10.91
C ARG A 253 -5.38 19.33 -11.57
N GLN A 254 -6.49 18.63 -11.81
CA GLN A 254 -7.71 19.23 -12.38
C GLN A 254 -8.31 20.29 -11.44
N ILE A 255 -8.40 19.98 -10.14
CA ILE A 255 -8.88 20.92 -9.12
C ILE A 255 -7.94 22.14 -9.02
N ALA A 256 -6.62 21.91 -9.03
CA ALA A 256 -5.64 22.99 -9.00
C ALA A 256 -5.77 23.93 -10.22
N LEU A 257 -6.00 23.39 -11.42
CA LEU A 257 -6.25 24.19 -12.62
C LEU A 257 -7.50 25.08 -12.48
N LEU A 258 -8.57 24.56 -11.88
CA LEU A 258 -9.78 25.33 -11.61
C LEU A 258 -9.49 26.52 -10.69
N PHE A 259 -8.74 26.30 -9.61
CA PHE A 259 -8.32 27.39 -8.72
C PHE A 259 -7.44 28.42 -9.42
N ILE A 260 -6.48 27.99 -10.24
CA ILE A 260 -5.63 28.90 -11.02
C ILE A 260 -6.48 29.78 -11.95
N MET A 261 -7.46 29.22 -12.63
CA MET A 261 -8.37 29.99 -13.49
C MET A 261 -9.20 31.00 -12.68
N ALA A 262 -9.78 30.56 -11.56
CA ALA A 262 -10.55 31.43 -10.68
C ALA A 262 -9.70 32.60 -10.13
N SER A 263 -8.48 32.31 -9.67
CA SER A 263 -7.53 33.32 -9.22
C SER A 263 -7.11 34.26 -10.34
N MET A 264 -6.89 33.76 -11.56
CA MET A 264 -6.56 34.60 -12.71
C MET A 264 -7.69 35.60 -13.01
N ILE A 265 -8.95 35.17 -12.99
CA ILE A 265 -10.12 36.05 -13.18
C ILE A 265 -10.16 37.11 -12.06
N ALA A 266 -10.01 36.70 -10.80
CA ALA A 266 -9.99 37.63 -9.67
C ALA A 266 -8.87 38.68 -9.80
N LEU A 267 -7.67 38.27 -10.22
CA LEU A 267 -6.55 39.17 -10.46
C LEU A 267 -6.83 40.14 -11.62
N ILE A 268 -7.44 39.69 -12.72
CA ILE A 268 -7.83 40.56 -13.84
C ILE A 268 -8.78 41.66 -13.35
N ILE A 269 -9.76 41.30 -12.51
CA ILE A 269 -10.73 42.25 -11.93
C ILE A 269 -9.99 43.25 -11.03
N LEU A 270 -9.14 42.77 -10.12
CA LEU A 270 -8.35 43.60 -9.21
C LEU A 270 -7.45 44.59 -9.96
N PHE A 271 -6.69 44.12 -10.95
CA PHE A 271 -5.85 44.98 -11.78
C PHE A 271 -6.67 45.99 -12.58
N SER A 272 -7.83 45.60 -13.09
CA SER A 272 -8.73 46.52 -13.80
C SER A 272 -9.23 47.64 -12.88
N MET A 273 -9.59 47.30 -11.64
CA MET A 273 -10.05 48.25 -10.63
C MET A 273 -8.93 49.21 -10.20
N ASN A 274 -7.75 48.68 -9.84
CA ASN A 274 -6.60 49.50 -9.43
C ASN A 274 -6.15 50.44 -10.55
N ASN A 275 -6.09 49.95 -11.79
CA ASN A 275 -5.69 50.79 -12.91
C ASN A 275 -6.76 51.84 -13.29
N ARG A 276 -8.06 51.57 -13.00
CA ARG A 276 -9.12 52.59 -13.17
C ARG A 276 -8.91 53.80 -12.26
N GLN A 277 -8.49 53.58 -11.01
CA GLN A 277 -8.20 54.67 -10.07
C GLN A 277 -7.06 55.58 -10.57
N ARG A 278 -6.14 55.04 -11.37
CA ARG A 278 -4.98 55.74 -11.94
C ARG A 278 -5.17 56.17 -13.40
N LEU A 279 -6.40 56.10 -13.93
CA LEU A 279 -6.67 56.46 -15.33
C LEU A 279 -6.30 57.90 -15.65
N ARG A 280 -6.57 58.85 -14.75
CA ARG A 280 -6.24 60.27 -14.94
C ARG A 280 -4.73 60.49 -15.11
N GLU A 281 -3.89 59.78 -14.37
CA GLU A 281 -2.43 59.83 -14.52
C GLU A 281 -2.00 59.43 -15.94
N VAL A 282 -2.63 58.39 -16.49
CA VAL A 282 -2.38 57.93 -17.88
C VAL A 282 -2.87 58.96 -18.90
N GLY A 283 -4.03 59.59 -18.66
CA GLY A 283 -4.56 60.65 -19.52
C GLY A 283 -3.62 61.86 -19.60
N ILE A 284 -3.07 62.29 -18.45
CA ILE A 284 -2.08 63.37 -18.37
C ILE A 284 -0.80 62.99 -19.13
N LEU A 285 -0.26 61.78 -18.91
CA LEU A 285 0.94 61.32 -19.61
C LEU A 285 0.78 61.34 -21.13
N LYS A 286 -0.37 60.89 -21.66
CA LYS A 286 -0.64 60.96 -23.09
C LYS A 286 -0.84 62.39 -23.60
N ALA A 287 -1.46 63.27 -22.82
CA ALA A 287 -1.62 64.68 -23.17
C ALA A 287 -0.28 65.42 -23.28
N VAL A 288 0.73 65.01 -22.50
CA VAL A 288 2.11 65.51 -22.56
C VAL A 288 2.89 64.93 -23.75
N GLY A 289 2.33 63.96 -24.49
CA GLY A 289 2.93 63.42 -25.72
C GLY A 289 3.49 61.99 -25.61
N PHE A 290 3.28 61.28 -24.49
CA PHE A 290 3.69 59.88 -24.40
C PHE A 290 2.87 58.98 -25.34
N THR A 291 3.55 58.07 -26.04
CA THR A 291 2.86 57.13 -26.92
C THR A 291 2.14 56.03 -26.12
N THR A 292 1.18 55.37 -26.75
CA THR A 292 0.47 54.21 -26.17
C THR A 292 1.42 53.05 -25.82
N LYS A 293 2.54 52.92 -26.54
CA LYS A 293 3.58 51.92 -26.25
C LYS A 293 4.37 52.26 -24.98
N ASP A 294 4.65 53.54 -24.76
CA ASP A 294 5.42 53.99 -23.58
C ASP A 294 4.60 53.84 -22.30
N VAL A 295 3.33 54.26 -22.33
CA VAL A 295 2.38 54.03 -21.23
C VAL A 295 2.24 52.53 -20.91
N ARG A 296 2.10 51.69 -21.94
CA ARG A 296 2.02 50.24 -21.78
C ARG A 296 3.27 49.66 -21.12
N ARG A 297 4.46 50.16 -21.50
CA ARG A 297 5.74 49.73 -20.92
C ARG A 297 5.82 50.11 -19.43
N ILE A 298 5.40 51.32 -19.07
CA ILE A 298 5.38 51.77 -17.66
C ILE A 298 4.44 50.88 -16.82
N LEU A 299 3.22 50.65 -17.30
CA LEU A 299 2.25 49.79 -16.61
C LEU A 299 2.72 48.34 -16.49
N PHE A 300 3.40 47.82 -17.52
CA PHE A 300 3.99 46.49 -17.50
C PHE A 300 5.12 46.37 -16.46
N TRP A 301 5.98 47.38 -16.34
CA TRP A 301 7.01 47.40 -15.30
C TRP A 301 6.43 47.44 -13.89
N ASN A 302 5.33 48.18 -13.68
CA ASN A 302 4.62 48.14 -12.39
C ASN A 302 4.04 46.75 -12.11
N ALA A 303 3.41 46.11 -13.09
CA ALA A 303 2.94 44.74 -12.96
C ALA A 303 4.08 43.75 -12.65
N MET A 304 5.25 43.93 -13.25
CA MET A 304 6.44 43.12 -12.97
C MET A 304 6.91 43.29 -11.53
N LYS A 305 6.91 44.51 -10.99
CA LYS A 305 7.21 44.77 -9.56
C LYS A 305 6.22 44.06 -8.63
N TYR A 306 4.92 44.13 -8.94
CA TYR A 306 3.90 43.38 -8.19
C TYR A 306 4.12 41.86 -8.28
N GLY A 307 4.49 41.36 -9.45
CA GLY A 307 4.90 39.97 -9.63
C GLY A 307 6.07 39.57 -8.73
N CYS A 308 7.09 40.41 -8.57
CA CYS A 308 8.21 40.17 -7.65
C CYS A 308 7.78 40.17 -6.18
N TYR A 309 6.85 41.03 -5.77
CA TYR A 309 6.31 40.99 -4.39
C TYR A 309 5.51 39.71 -4.13
N CYS A 310 4.66 39.31 -5.07
CA CYS A 310 3.94 38.04 -5.00
C CYS A 310 4.89 36.84 -5.00
N PHE A 311 5.99 36.90 -5.76
CA PHE A 311 7.04 35.89 -5.79
C PHE A 311 7.69 35.72 -4.42
N GLY A 312 8.04 36.81 -3.74
CA GLY A 312 8.59 36.77 -2.38
C GLY A 312 7.60 36.17 -1.36
N GLY A 313 6.33 36.57 -1.42
CA GLY A 313 5.28 36.02 -0.56
C GLY A 313 5.02 34.53 -0.80
N ALA A 314 4.98 34.09 -2.07
CA ALA A 314 4.82 32.69 -2.42
C ALA A 314 6.00 31.84 -1.96
N ALA A 315 7.25 32.34 -2.12
CA ALA A 315 8.44 31.65 -1.65
C ALA A 315 8.39 31.41 -0.13
N LEU A 316 7.98 32.41 0.65
CA LEU A 316 7.83 32.29 2.10
C LEU A 316 6.80 31.21 2.48
N LEU A 317 5.61 31.23 1.88
CA LEU A 317 4.56 30.25 2.16
C LEU A 317 4.99 28.82 1.85
N ILE A 318 5.72 28.61 0.74
CA ILE A 318 6.22 27.28 0.38
C ILE A 318 7.30 26.82 1.37
N VAL A 319 8.19 27.70 1.82
CA VAL A 319 9.19 27.35 2.85
C VAL A 319 8.52 26.93 4.17
N VAL A 320 7.46 27.63 4.57
CA VAL A 320 6.65 27.28 5.76
C VAL A 320 5.97 25.92 5.55
N ALA A 321 5.35 25.68 4.40
CA ALA A 321 4.72 24.39 4.10
C ALA A 321 5.76 23.24 4.09
N ALA A 322 6.94 23.49 3.51
CA ALA A 322 8.04 22.53 3.46
C ALA A 322 8.59 22.19 4.86
N THR A 323 8.73 23.17 5.76
CA THR A 323 9.18 22.93 7.13
C THR A 323 8.15 22.13 7.93
N ILE A 324 6.87 22.44 7.82
CA ILE A 324 5.79 21.64 8.44
C ILE A 324 5.83 20.20 7.92
N MET A 325 6.00 20.01 6.61
CA MET A 325 6.06 18.69 6.00
C MET A 325 7.30 17.90 6.44
N ALA A 326 8.46 18.55 6.51
CA ALA A 326 9.70 17.94 6.98
C ALA A 326 9.61 17.49 8.46
N LEU A 327 8.94 18.28 9.31
CA LEU A 327 8.70 17.93 10.71
C LEU A 327 7.77 16.72 10.88
N ARG A 328 6.86 16.49 9.94
CA ARG A 328 5.86 15.41 10.00
C ARG A 328 6.28 14.11 9.29
N LEU A 329 7.00 14.22 8.17
CA LEU A 329 7.28 13.10 7.26
C LEU A 329 8.77 12.77 7.14
N GLY A 330 9.65 13.55 7.78
CA GLY A 330 11.11 13.39 7.71
C GLY A 330 11.76 14.02 6.47
N VAL A 331 13.08 14.19 6.51
CA VAL A 331 13.87 14.95 5.51
C VAL A 331 14.03 14.27 4.16
N HIS A 332 13.59 13.01 4.00
CA HIS A 332 13.79 12.22 2.79
C HIS A 332 13.04 12.74 1.54
N PHE A 333 12.14 13.73 1.71
CA PHE A 333 11.33 14.31 0.64
C PHE A 333 11.90 15.61 0.04
N ILE A 334 13.14 16.00 0.38
CA ILE A 334 13.70 17.31 0.00
C ILE A 334 13.73 17.57 -1.51
N ALA A 335 14.01 16.54 -2.33
CA ALA A 335 14.05 16.69 -3.79
C ALA A 335 12.65 16.95 -4.40
N ILE A 336 11.63 16.31 -3.83
CA ILE A 336 10.23 16.51 -4.24
C ILE A 336 9.77 17.92 -3.86
N ILE A 337 10.14 18.36 -2.65
CA ILE A 337 9.85 19.71 -2.16
C ILE A 337 10.52 20.77 -3.05
N LEU A 338 11.79 20.59 -3.42
CA LEU A 338 12.52 21.54 -4.25
C LEU A 338 11.90 21.67 -5.66
N THR A 339 11.50 20.55 -6.25
CA THR A 339 10.84 20.56 -7.57
C THR A 339 9.48 21.25 -7.51
N ALA A 340 8.70 20.99 -6.43
CA ALA A 340 7.43 21.68 -6.19
C ALA A 340 7.63 23.17 -5.91
N PHE A 341 8.72 23.56 -5.25
CA PHE A 341 9.06 24.96 -4.97
C PHE A 341 9.27 25.74 -6.26
N ILE A 342 10.17 25.28 -7.14
CA ILE A 342 10.50 25.99 -8.38
C ILE A 342 9.28 26.08 -9.30
N THR A 343 8.49 25.01 -9.40
CA THR A 343 7.31 24.97 -10.28
C THR A 343 6.20 25.90 -9.80
N ASN A 344 5.87 25.91 -8.50
CA ASN A 344 4.87 26.83 -7.94
C ASN A 344 5.32 28.29 -7.99
N LEU A 345 6.61 28.54 -7.80
CA LEU A 345 7.18 29.87 -7.85
C LEU A 345 7.14 30.46 -9.27
N ALA A 346 7.46 29.66 -10.29
CA ALA A 346 7.30 30.04 -11.69
C ALA A 346 5.82 30.26 -12.06
N LEU A 347 4.92 29.42 -11.54
CA LEU A 347 3.50 29.49 -11.81
C LEU A 347 2.86 30.77 -11.22
N SER A 348 3.19 31.12 -9.97
CA SER A 348 2.63 32.31 -9.30
C SER A 348 3.05 33.61 -9.99
N PHE A 349 4.32 33.71 -10.38
CA PHE A 349 4.83 34.82 -11.16
C PHE A 349 4.15 34.89 -12.53
N GLY A 350 4.07 33.76 -13.23
CA GLY A 350 3.43 33.66 -14.54
C GLY A 350 1.97 34.11 -14.52
N VAL A 351 1.16 33.56 -13.60
CA VAL A 351 -0.27 33.89 -13.47
C VAL A 351 -0.48 35.39 -13.22
N THR A 352 0.36 36.02 -12.39
CA THR A 352 0.27 37.46 -12.08
C THR A 352 0.55 38.31 -13.31
N ILE A 353 1.63 37.99 -14.05
CA ILE A 353 1.98 38.69 -15.29
C ILE A 353 0.84 38.52 -16.31
N PHE A 354 0.40 37.29 -16.58
CA PHE A 354 -0.65 37.02 -17.57
C PHE A 354 -1.97 37.73 -17.23
N ALA A 355 -2.39 37.71 -15.96
CA ALA A 355 -3.58 38.41 -15.50
C ALA A 355 -3.50 39.93 -15.71
N SER A 356 -2.32 40.53 -15.52
CA SER A 356 -2.12 41.98 -15.67
C SER A 356 -2.13 42.46 -17.13
N LEU A 357 -1.75 41.61 -18.09
CA LEU A 357 -1.58 42.00 -19.49
C LEU A 357 -2.89 42.46 -20.14
N TRP A 358 -4.02 41.84 -19.78
CA TRP A 358 -5.31 42.18 -20.36
C TRP A 358 -5.79 43.59 -19.96
N PRO A 359 -5.88 43.95 -18.65
CA PRO A 359 -6.19 45.31 -18.22
C PRO A 359 -5.25 46.37 -18.79
N ILE A 360 -3.94 46.09 -18.84
CA ILE A 360 -2.93 47.02 -19.37
C ILE A 360 -3.23 47.35 -20.84
N ARG A 361 -3.57 46.35 -21.65
CA ARG A 361 -3.90 46.55 -23.08
C ARG A 361 -5.15 47.41 -23.25
N LEU A 362 -6.19 47.17 -22.45
CA LEU A 362 -7.44 47.93 -22.50
C LEU A 362 -7.22 49.41 -22.20
N ILE A 363 -6.46 49.73 -21.15
CA ILE A 363 -6.25 51.11 -20.70
C ILE A 363 -5.30 51.87 -21.62
N SER A 364 -4.24 51.21 -22.08
CA SER A 364 -3.25 51.85 -22.97
C SER A 364 -3.87 52.32 -24.30
N ARG A 365 -5.03 51.77 -24.70
CA ARG A 365 -5.74 52.14 -25.93
C ARG A 365 -6.84 53.20 -25.76
N LYS A 366 -7.22 53.56 -24.54
CA LYS A 366 -8.26 54.60 -24.33
C LYS A 366 -7.74 55.99 -24.70
N ASP A 367 -8.59 56.80 -25.31
CA ASP A 367 -8.23 58.15 -25.74
C ASP A 367 -8.11 59.14 -24.57
N PRO A 368 -7.16 60.09 -24.60
CA PRO A 368 -6.91 60.98 -23.47
C PRO A 368 -8.12 61.86 -23.14
N ILE A 369 -8.86 62.30 -24.16
CA ILE A 369 -10.03 63.16 -24.02
C ILE A 369 -11.15 62.43 -23.28
N ASP A 370 -11.38 61.15 -23.59
CA ASP A 370 -12.39 60.32 -22.92
C ASP A 370 -12.02 59.99 -21.47
N ILE A 371 -10.71 59.94 -21.18
CA ILE A 371 -10.21 59.69 -19.82
C ILE A 371 -10.37 60.91 -18.92
N ILE A 372 -10.15 62.12 -19.46
CA ILE A 372 -10.19 63.37 -18.67
C ILE A 372 -11.63 63.85 -18.46
N LYS A 373 -12.53 63.56 -19.39
CA LYS A 373 -13.96 63.89 -19.27
C LYS A 373 -14.72 62.98 -18.27
N ALA A 374 -14.15 61.83 -17.92
CA ALA A 374 -14.72 60.85 -16.98
C ALA A 374 -14.19 61.04 -15.54
#